data_AF-A0A7W1EIT4-F1
#
_entry.id   AF-A0A7W1EIT4-F1
#
_cell.length_a   1.000
_cell.length_b   1.000
_cell.length_c   1.000
_cell.angle_alpha   90.00
_cell.angle_beta   90.00
_cell.angle_gamma   90.00
#
_symmetry.space_group_name_H-M   'P 1'
#
loop_
_entity.id
_entity.type
_entity.pdbx_description
1 polymer ?
#
loop_
_entity_poly.entity_id
_entity_poly.type
_entity_poly.pdbx_seq_one_letter_code
_entity_poly.pdbx_strand_id
1 'polypeptide(L)'
;MSEFHDNYPPYETMYNHDADYGKKARRTLWNVFWIMLVITIAELIIGSMAPGHGWSGTLWLKVLFIGLTLAKAAFIVIWFMHLGHEVKFFKYIVLVPYITFMFYGLFIILSEGTYAGESGRFAKVDPLLIEQQVKLRAAHGHPGAHDEALEKQAEKEMGGEKPAESHH
;
A
#
# COMPACT_ATOMS: atom_id res chain seq x y z
N MET A 1 12.78 -57.05 -23.20
CA MET A 1 12.96 -55.76 -22.52
C MET A 1 13.66 -56.07 -21.21
N SER A 2 14.99 -55.94 -21.17
CA SER A 2 15.78 -56.15 -19.95
C SER A 2 15.58 -54.95 -19.03
N GLU A 3 14.76 -55.10 -18.00
CA GLU A 3 14.72 -54.18 -16.87
C GLU A 3 16.13 -54.03 -16.31
N PHE A 4 16.61 -52.79 -16.20
CA PHE A 4 17.88 -52.48 -15.58
C PHE A 4 17.80 -52.87 -14.10
N HIS A 5 18.51 -53.94 -13.71
CA HIS A 5 18.72 -54.33 -12.32
C HIS A 5 19.78 -53.40 -11.68
N ASP A 6 19.51 -52.11 -11.63
CA ASP A 6 20.31 -51.21 -10.81
C ASP A 6 19.91 -51.42 -9.34
N ASN A 7 20.89 -51.45 -8.44
CA ASN A 7 20.70 -51.69 -7.01
C ASN A 7 20.05 -50.49 -6.27
N TYR A 8 19.29 -49.69 -7.01
CA TYR A 8 18.58 -48.51 -6.56
C TYR A 8 17.12 -48.87 -6.30
N PRO A 9 16.54 -48.49 -5.14
CA PRO A 9 15.12 -48.70 -4.89
C PRO A 9 14.26 -48.11 -6.03
N PRO A 10 13.10 -48.71 -6.37
CA PRO A 10 12.20 -48.17 -7.39
C PRO A 10 11.84 -46.71 -7.09
N TYR A 11 11.79 -45.84 -8.10
CA TYR A 11 11.47 -44.41 -7.94
C TYR A 11 10.16 -44.18 -7.15
N GLU A 12 9.18 -45.08 -7.31
CA GLU A 12 7.90 -45.09 -6.60
C GLU A 12 8.06 -45.22 -5.08
N THR A 13 9.09 -45.94 -4.63
CA THR A 13 9.39 -46.15 -3.21
C THR A 13 10.17 -44.99 -2.59
N MET A 14 11.02 -44.30 -3.36
CA MET A 14 11.79 -43.14 -2.89
C MET A 14 10.94 -41.87 -2.73
N TYR A 15 9.86 -41.76 -3.52
CA TYR A 15 8.99 -40.58 -3.51
C TYR A 15 7.92 -40.60 -2.41
N ASN A 16 7.77 -41.74 -1.71
CA ASN A 16 6.90 -41.86 -0.54
C ASN A 16 7.55 -41.17 0.67
N HIS A 17 7.57 -39.84 0.65
CA HIS A 17 7.85 -39.05 1.83
C HIS A 17 6.86 -39.44 2.93
N ASP A 18 7.41 -39.77 4.10
CA ASP A 18 6.66 -40.19 5.28
C ASP A 18 5.45 -39.27 5.53
N ALA A 19 4.25 -39.84 5.61
CA ALA A 19 2.99 -39.09 5.72
C ALA A 19 2.99 -38.16 6.95
N ASP A 20 3.77 -38.51 7.97
CA ASP A 20 3.95 -37.76 9.19
C ASP A 20 4.73 -36.45 8.97
N TYR A 21 5.68 -36.41 8.03
CA TYR A 21 6.42 -35.19 7.68
C TYR A 21 5.50 -34.14 7.04
N GLY A 22 4.69 -34.54 6.06
CA GLY A 22 3.74 -33.65 5.38
C GLY A 22 2.63 -33.14 6.31
N LYS A 23 2.24 -33.92 7.33
CA LYS A 23 1.28 -33.49 8.36
C LYS A 23 1.85 -32.38 9.23
N LYS A 24 3.12 -32.50 9.64
CA LYS A 24 3.81 -31.49 10.46
C LYS A 24 3.99 -30.18 9.70
N ALA A 25 4.43 -30.24 8.44
CA ALA A 25 4.61 -29.06 7.60
C ALA A 25 3.31 -28.25 7.40
N ARG A 26 2.20 -28.93 7.08
CA ARG A 26 0.88 -28.29 6.95
C ARG A 26 0.42 -27.63 8.24
N ARG A 27 0.69 -28.26 9.39
CA ARG A 27 0.31 -27.71 10.69
C ARG A 27 1.11 -26.45 11.05
N THR A 28 2.40 -26.43 10.74
CA THR A 28 3.23 -25.22 10.89
C THR A 28 2.70 -24.06 10.04
N LEU A 29 2.34 -24.33 8.77
CA LEU A 29 1.80 -23.32 7.87
C LEU A 29 0.49 -22.72 8.42
N TRP A 30 -0.43 -23.57 8.89
CA TRP A 30 -1.68 -23.12 9.50
C TRP A 30 -1.45 -22.28 10.77
N ASN A 31 -0.51 -22.67 11.63
CA ASN A 31 -0.19 -21.90 12.83
C ASN A 31 0.35 -20.50 12.48
N VAL A 32 1.29 -20.43 11.55
CA VAL A 32 1.89 -19.17 11.09
C VAL A 32 0.84 -18.28 10.43
N PHE A 33 -0.02 -18.87 9.59
CA PHE A 33 -1.12 -18.15 8.94
C PHE A 33 -2.04 -17.48 9.96
N TRP A 34 -2.51 -18.22 10.97
CA TRP A 34 -3.40 -17.66 11.99
C TRP A 34 -2.73 -16.56 12.82
N ILE A 35 -1.46 -16.74 13.20
CA ILE A 35 -0.72 -15.72 13.95
C ILE A 35 -0.61 -14.42 13.13
N MET A 36 -0.22 -14.54 11.85
CA MET A 36 -0.11 -13.38 10.96
C MET A 36 -1.46 -12.73 10.69
N LEU A 37 -2.53 -13.52 10.55
CA LEU A 37 -3.88 -13.02 10.34
C LEU A 37 -4.36 -12.20 11.54
N VAL A 38 -4.21 -12.73 12.76
CA VAL A 38 -4.62 -12.06 14.00
C VAL A 38 -3.89 -10.73 14.17
N ILE A 39 -2.57 -10.71 13.95
CA ILE A 39 -1.77 -9.48 14.01
C ILE A 39 -2.28 -8.45 12.98
N THR A 40 -2.63 -8.90 11.78
CA THR A 40 -3.14 -8.01 10.71
C THR A 40 -4.52 -7.43 11.05
N ILE A 41 -5.40 -8.25 11.61
CA ILE A 41 -6.73 -7.79 12.03
C ILE A 41 -6.59 -6.78 13.17
N ALA A 42 -5.73 -7.05 14.15
CA ALA A 42 -5.44 -6.12 15.24
C ALA A 42 -4.90 -4.79 14.72
N GLU A 43 -3.95 -4.82 13.79
CA GLU A 43 -3.39 -3.64 13.12
C GLU A 43 -4.48 -2.82 12.41
N LEU A 44 -5.36 -3.48 11.64
CA LEU A 44 -6.48 -2.82 10.96
C LEU A 44 -7.45 -2.16 11.94
N ILE A 45 -7.79 -2.84 13.05
CA ILE A 45 -8.69 -2.31 14.08
C ILE A 45 -8.08 -1.05 14.69
N ILE A 46 -6.81 -1.10 15.11
CA ILE A 46 -6.08 0.06 15.64
C ILE A 46 -6.11 1.23 14.64
N GLY A 47 -5.92 0.93 13.36
CA GLY A 47 -5.93 1.94 12.29
C GLY A 47 -7.31 2.55 12.09
N SER A 48 -8.37 1.74 12.14
CA SER A 48 -9.75 2.19 12.01
C SER A 48 -10.21 3.04 13.20
N MET A 49 -9.68 2.80 14.40
CA MET A 49 -10.02 3.57 15.60
C MET A 49 -9.25 4.89 15.72
N ALA A 50 -8.13 5.04 14.99
CA ALA A 50 -7.25 6.19 15.10
C ALA A 50 -7.91 7.55 14.77
N PRO A 51 -8.79 7.69 13.76
CA PRO A 51 -9.50 8.94 13.49
C PRO A 51 -10.45 9.33 14.63
N GLY A 52 -11.13 8.35 15.25
CA GLY A 52 -12.09 8.59 16.33
C GLY A 52 -11.46 9.04 17.65
N HIS A 53 -10.18 8.74 17.88
CA HIS A 53 -9.43 9.10 19.08
C HIS A 53 -8.48 10.31 18.88
N GLY A 54 -8.48 10.93 17.69
CA GLY A 54 -7.56 12.03 17.36
C GLY A 54 -6.10 11.59 17.23
N TRP A 55 -5.83 10.30 17.10
CA TRP A 55 -4.47 9.75 16.90
C TRP A 55 -4.02 9.79 15.44
N SER A 56 -4.89 10.26 14.53
CA SER A 56 -4.59 10.39 13.11
C SER A 56 -3.35 11.25 12.91
N GLY A 57 -2.31 10.67 12.30
CA GLY A 57 -1.08 11.39 11.97
C GLY A 57 -0.02 11.44 13.06
N THR A 58 -0.26 10.84 14.23
CA THR A 58 0.78 10.74 15.29
C THR A 58 1.98 9.91 14.81
N LEU A 59 3.19 10.36 15.16
CA LEU A 59 4.43 9.68 14.77
C LEU A 59 4.51 8.24 15.30
N TRP A 60 4.05 8.01 16.53
CA TRP A 60 4.05 6.68 17.13
C TRP A 60 3.20 5.69 16.33
N LEU A 61 2.00 6.12 15.89
CA LEU A 61 1.12 5.28 15.09
C LEU A 61 1.77 4.95 13.74
N LYS A 62 2.35 5.94 13.05
CA LYS A 62 3.07 5.70 11.78
C LYS A 62 4.21 4.68 11.94
N VAL A 63 5.02 4.83 12.98
CA VAL A 63 6.12 3.89 13.27
C VAL A 63 5.60 2.50 13.63
N LEU A 64 4.49 2.41 14.37
CA LEU A 64 3.84 1.14 14.70
C LEU A 64 3.41 0.40 13.43
N PHE A 65 2.67 1.07 12.53
CA PHE A 65 2.20 0.46 11.27
C PHE A 65 3.35 0.04 10.36
N ILE A 66 4.36 0.90 10.18
CA ILE A 66 5.54 0.57 9.35
C ILE A 66 6.33 -0.60 9.97
N GLY A 67 6.49 -0.61 11.30
CA GLY A 67 7.17 -1.69 12.01
C GLY A 67 6.43 -3.03 11.91
N LEU A 68 5.10 -3.02 12.09
CA LEU A 68 4.26 -4.21 11.96
C LEU A 68 4.25 -4.77 10.55
N THR A 69 4.19 -3.91 9.52
CA THR A 69 4.29 -4.36 8.13
C THR A 69 5.65 -4.97 7.81
N LEU A 70 6.76 -4.40 8.30
CA LEU A 70 8.10 -4.99 8.14
C LEU A 70 8.27 -6.32 8.89
N ALA A 71 7.79 -6.39 10.13
CA ALA A 71 7.83 -7.61 10.93
C ALA A 71 7.02 -8.73 10.27
N LYS A 72 5.81 -8.41 9.78
CA LYS A 72 4.96 -9.35 9.05
C LYS A 72 5.61 -9.81 7.75
N ALA A 73 6.18 -8.89 6.97
CA ALA A 73 6.96 -9.18 5.77
C ALA A 73 8.08 -10.19 6.05
N ALA A 74 8.93 -9.90 7.05
CA ALA A 74 10.02 -10.80 7.45
C ALA A 74 9.52 -12.17 7.90
N PHE A 75 8.44 -12.21 8.68
CA PHE A 75 7.85 -13.46 9.16
C PHE A 75 7.29 -14.30 8.00
N ILE A 76 6.66 -13.67 7.01
CA ILE A 76 6.17 -14.36 5.82
C ILE A 76 7.32 -14.97 5.04
N VAL A 77 8.38 -14.21 4.76
CA VAL A 77 9.52 -14.69 3.96
C VAL A 77 10.20 -15.89 4.62
N ILE A 78 10.44 -15.82 5.93
CA ILE A 78 11.16 -16.90 6.63
C ILE A 78 10.32 -18.18 6.70
N TRP A 79 9.02 -18.06 6.97
CA TRP A 79 8.16 -19.21 7.28
C TRP A 79 7.30 -19.71 6.12
N PHE A 80 6.69 -18.83 5.31
CA PHE A 80 5.86 -19.25 4.17
C PHE A 80 6.69 -19.73 2.99
N MET A 81 7.87 -19.17 2.77
CA MET A 81 8.75 -19.62 1.69
C MET A 81 9.62 -20.83 2.09
N HIS A 82 9.45 -21.37 3.32
CA HIS A 82 10.25 -22.47 3.86
C HIS A 82 11.77 -22.23 3.83
N LEU A 83 12.20 -20.98 3.67
CA LEU A 83 13.62 -20.63 3.55
C LEU A 83 14.39 -20.87 4.85
N GLY A 84 13.70 -21.03 5.98
CA GLY A 84 14.32 -21.30 7.28
C GLY A 84 15.26 -22.51 7.28
N HIS A 85 14.90 -23.62 6.61
CA HIS A 85 15.66 -24.87 6.65
C HIS A 85 16.46 -25.16 5.38
N GLU A 86 16.39 -24.27 4.39
CA GLU A 86 16.90 -24.56 3.05
C GLU A 86 18.37 -24.21 2.83
N VAL A 87 18.90 -24.57 1.65
CA VAL A 87 20.29 -24.28 1.30
C VAL A 87 20.53 -22.77 1.24
N LYS A 88 21.63 -22.32 1.84
CA LYS A 88 21.95 -20.88 2.00
C LYS A 88 21.86 -20.09 0.69
N PHE A 89 22.30 -20.68 -0.42
CA PHE A 89 22.23 -20.05 -1.74
C PHE A 89 20.80 -19.74 -2.18
N PHE A 90 19.87 -20.67 -1.97
CA PHE A 90 18.46 -20.47 -2.33
C PHE A 90 17.80 -19.38 -1.46
N LYS A 91 18.23 -19.27 -0.20
CA LYS A 91 17.82 -18.15 0.68
C LYS A 91 18.21 -16.81 0.09
N TYR A 92 19.48 -16.63 -0.32
CA TYR A 92 19.94 -15.35 -0.86
C TYR A 92 19.28 -15.00 -2.20
N ILE A 93 19.06 -15.98 -3.08
CA ILE A 93 18.38 -15.75 -4.36
C ILE A 93 16.98 -15.17 -4.17
N VAL A 94 16.24 -15.63 -3.16
CA VAL A 94 14.88 -15.16 -2.91
C VAL A 94 14.87 -13.91 -2.02
N LEU A 95 15.74 -13.88 -1.01
CA LEU A 95 15.78 -12.81 -0.01
C LEU A 95 16.31 -11.49 -0.59
N VAL A 96 17.33 -11.53 -1.45
CA VAL A 96 17.93 -10.32 -2.03
C VAL A 96 16.94 -9.52 -2.89
N PRO A 97 16.28 -10.08 -3.92
CA PRO A 97 15.32 -9.32 -4.72
C PRO A 97 14.12 -8.88 -3.89
N TYR A 98 13.65 -9.70 -2.94
CA TYR A 98 12.57 -9.35 -2.03
C TYR A 98 12.88 -8.08 -1.23
N ILE A 99 14.04 -8.05 -0.56
CA ILE A 99 14.46 -6.91 0.26
C ILE A 99 14.65 -5.67 -0.62
N THR A 100 15.30 -5.82 -1.78
CA THR A 100 15.51 -4.71 -2.72
C THR A 100 14.19 -4.10 -3.18
N PHE A 101 13.22 -4.91 -3.61
CA PHE A 101 11.91 -4.40 -4.03
C PHE A 101 11.12 -3.80 -2.87
N MET A 102 11.22 -4.38 -1.67
CA MET A 102 10.53 -3.85 -0.49
C MET A 102 11.04 -2.45 -0.12
N PHE A 103 12.36 -2.25 -0.04
CA PHE A 103 12.93 -0.93 0.25
C PHE A 103 12.71 0.06 -0.89
N TYR A 104 12.79 -0.37 -2.15
CA TYR A 104 12.50 0.47 -3.30
C TYR A 104 11.03 0.92 -3.32
N GLY A 105 10.09 0.02 -3.01
CA GLY A 105 8.68 0.35 -2.86
C GLY A 105 8.42 1.32 -1.71
N LEU A 106 9.05 1.11 -0.55
CA LEU A 106 9.00 2.04 0.58
C LEU A 106 9.50 3.43 0.20
N PHE A 107 10.63 3.51 -0.52
CA PHE A 107 11.17 4.76 -1.01
C PHE A 107 10.17 5.49 -1.91
N ILE A 108 9.61 4.81 -2.91
CA ILE A 108 8.62 5.40 -3.82
C ILE A 108 7.37 5.87 -3.05
N ILE A 109 6.81 5.04 -2.19
CA ILE A 109 5.57 5.39 -1.46
C ILE A 109 5.80 6.60 -0.56
N LEU A 110 6.97 6.69 0.09
CA LEU A 110 7.29 7.82 0.95
C LEU A 110 7.61 9.07 0.12
N SER A 111 8.36 8.97 -0.98
CA SER A 111 8.69 10.12 -1.82
C SER A 111 7.46 10.66 -2.54
N GLU A 112 6.67 9.79 -3.19
CA GLU A 112 5.46 10.18 -3.89
C GLU A 112 4.35 10.56 -2.91
N GLY A 113 4.22 9.85 -1.79
CA GLY A 113 3.21 10.15 -0.76
C GLY A 113 3.46 11.49 -0.07
N THR A 114 4.71 11.88 0.15
CA THR A 114 5.05 13.22 0.67
C THR A 114 4.88 14.31 -0.40
N TYR A 115 5.26 14.03 -1.65
CA TYR A 115 5.06 14.93 -2.78
C TYR A 115 3.57 15.21 -3.05
N ALA A 116 2.73 14.17 -3.05
CA ALA A 116 1.29 14.28 -3.28
C ALA A 116 0.50 14.83 -2.09
N GLY A 117 1.03 14.71 -0.87
CA GLY A 117 0.41 15.24 0.35
C GLY A 117 0.50 16.76 0.50
N GLU A 118 1.31 17.45 -0.31
CA GLU A 118 1.43 18.91 -0.28
C GLU A 118 0.19 19.55 -0.93
N SER A 119 -0.69 20.11 -0.10
CA SER A 119 -2.04 20.59 -0.48
C SER A 119 -2.08 21.74 -1.50
N GLY A 120 -0.93 22.22 -1.98
CA GLY A 120 -0.82 23.29 -2.98
C GLY A 120 -0.51 22.83 -4.41
N ARG A 121 -0.34 21.51 -4.65
CA ARG A 121 0.08 20.97 -5.96
C ARG A 121 -1.00 20.23 -6.73
N PHE A 122 -2.25 20.29 -6.28
CA PHE A 122 -3.36 19.90 -7.14
C PHE A 122 -3.28 20.74 -8.41
N ALA A 123 -3.33 20.09 -9.57
CA ALA A 123 -3.33 20.79 -10.85
C ALA A 123 -4.42 21.88 -10.77
N LYS A 124 -4.01 23.16 -10.86
CA LYS A 124 -4.96 24.26 -10.90
C LYS A 124 -5.94 23.93 -12.03
N VAL A 125 -7.22 23.82 -11.69
CA VAL A 125 -8.25 23.52 -12.68
C VAL A 125 -8.19 24.62 -13.73
N ASP A 126 -8.03 24.25 -15.00
CA ASP A 126 -7.91 25.23 -16.07
C ASP A 126 -9.13 26.17 -16.05
N PRO A 127 -8.94 27.50 -16.08
CA PRO A 127 -10.03 28.48 -15.99
C PRO A 127 -11.15 28.25 -17.03
N LEU A 128 -10.78 27.72 -18.21
CA LEU A 128 -11.70 27.36 -19.29
C LEU A 128 -12.69 26.25 -18.92
N LEU A 129 -12.28 25.26 -18.12
CA LEU A 129 -13.16 24.17 -17.66
C LEU A 129 -14.20 24.68 -16.67
N ILE A 130 -13.80 25.62 -15.80
CA ILE A 130 -14.69 26.27 -14.84
C ILE A 130 -15.73 27.10 -15.61
N GLU A 131 -15.30 27.91 -16.57
CA GLU A 131 -16.24 28.68 -17.41
C GLU A 131 -17.20 27.79 -18.18
N GLN A 132 -16.73 26.67 -18.73
CA GLN A 132 -17.58 25.71 -19.44
C GLN A 132 -18.60 25.07 -18.51
N GLN A 133 -18.19 24.63 -17.31
CA GLN A 133 -19.10 24.09 -16.30
C GLN A 133 -20.12 25.13 -15.84
N VAL A 134 -19.72 26.39 -15.62
CA VAL A 134 -20.62 27.48 -15.23
C VAL A 134 -21.62 27.77 -16.36
N LYS A 135 -21.16 27.84 -17.62
CA LYS A 135 -22.03 28.05 -18.79
C LYS A 135 -23.00 26.89 -19.02
N LEU A 136 -22.55 25.65 -18.89
CA LEU A 136 -23.39 24.45 -18.95
C LEU A 136 -24.41 24.42 -17.80
N ARG A 137 -23.99 24.73 -16.57
CA ARG A 137 -24.86 24.74 -15.39
C ARG A 137 -25.90 25.87 -15.44
N ALA A 138 -25.52 27.05 -15.93
CA ALA A 138 -26.42 28.17 -16.18
C ALA A 138 -27.43 27.85 -17.31
N ALA A 139 -27.00 27.12 -18.36
CA ALA A 139 -27.90 26.63 -19.40
C ALA A 139 -28.89 25.56 -18.91
N HIS A 140 -28.55 24.82 -17.84
CA HIS A 140 -29.39 23.74 -17.27
C HIS A 140 -30.29 24.17 -16.09
N GLY A 141 -30.35 25.46 -15.73
CA GLY A 141 -31.51 26.05 -15.02
C GLY A 141 -31.80 25.62 -13.57
N HIS A 142 -30.81 25.16 -12.80
CA HIS A 142 -30.99 24.94 -11.35
C HIS A 142 -30.03 25.81 -10.52
N PRO A 143 -30.49 26.98 -10.00
CA PRO A 143 -29.70 27.78 -9.08
C PRO A 143 -29.68 27.06 -7.72
N GLY A 144 -28.49 26.73 -7.24
CA GLY A 144 -28.28 26.06 -5.96
C GLY A 144 -27.38 26.90 -5.09
N ALA A 145 -27.63 26.91 -3.78
CA ALA A 145 -27.01 27.76 -2.74
C ALA A 145 -25.46 27.79 -2.67
N HIS A 146 -24.77 27.08 -3.56
CA HIS A 146 -23.32 27.12 -3.75
C HIS A 146 -22.82 28.28 -4.62
N ASP A 147 -23.73 28.98 -5.32
CA ASP A 147 -23.41 30.02 -6.30
C ASP A 147 -22.89 31.32 -5.64
N GLU A 148 -23.45 31.73 -4.50
CA GLU A 148 -22.97 32.91 -3.74
C GLU A 148 -21.58 32.70 -3.12
N ALA A 149 -21.21 31.45 -2.81
CA ALA A 149 -19.92 31.13 -2.19
C ALA A 149 -18.78 31.20 -3.22
N LEU A 150 -19.06 30.78 -4.47
CA LEU A 150 -18.10 30.78 -5.57
C LEU A 150 -17.89 32.18 -6.14
N GLU A 151 -18.93 33.01 -6.23
CA GLU A 151 -18.83 34.40 -6.65
C GLU A 151 -17.98 35.23 -5.67
N LYS A 152 -18.21 35.07 -4.36
CA LYS A 152 -17.38 35.71 -3.31
C LYS A 152 -15.93 35.23 -3.33
N GLN A 153 -15.67 34.00 -3.76
CA GLN A 153 -14.33 33.45 -3.85
C GLN A 153 -13.61 33.96 -5.10
N ALA A 154 -14.32 34.12 -6.22
CA ALA A 154 -13.82 34.74 -7.44
C ALA A 154 -13.52 36.24 -7.28
N GLU A 155 -14.37 37.00 -6.56
CA GLU A 155 -14.12 38.41 -6.22
C GLU A 155 -12.85 38.58 -5.35
N LYS A 156 -12.63 37.67 -4.41
CA LYS A 156 -11.47 37.72 -3.52
C LYS A 156 -10.15 37.41 -4.22
N GLU A 157 -10.19 36.58 -5.27
CA GLU A 157 -9.01 36.28 -6.10
C GLU A 157 -8.76 37.36 -7.18
N MET A 158 -9.81 38.04 -7.67
CA MET A 158 -9.68 39.12 -8.67
C MET A 158 -9.49 40.53 -8.06
N GLY A 159 -9.76 40.73 -6.77
CA GLY A 159 -9.60 42.03 -6.09
C GLY A 159 -8.14 42.48 -5.83
N GLY A 160 -7.15 41.72 -6.29
CA GLY A 160 -5.71 41.99 -6.08
C GLY A 160 -5.03 42.90 -7.12
N GLU A 161 -5.64 43.14 -8.27
CA GLU A 161 -5.08 44.03 -9.31
C GLU A 161 -6.08 45.15 -9.62
N LYS A 162 -5.98 46.27 -8.89
CA LYS A 162 -6.49 47.55 -9.39
C LYS A 162 -5.55 48.03 -10.50
N PRO A 163 -6.07 48.39 -11.70
CA PRO A 163 -5.26 49.10 -12.66
C PRO A 163 -4.94 50.49 -12.08
N ALA A 164 -3.66 50.84 -12.08
CA ALA A 164 -3.21 52.16 -11.66
C ALA A 164 -3.90 53.25 -12.49
N GLU A 165 -4.52 54.21 -11.82
CA GLU A 165 -4.93 55.48 -12.39
C GLU A 165 -3.74 56.14 -13.09
N SER A 166 -3.83 56.33 -14.41
CA SER A 166 -2.98 57.28 -15.12
C SER A 166 -3.63 58.66 -15.03
N HIS A 167 -3.09 59.50 -14.15
CA HIS A 167 -3.32 60.95 -14.19
C HIS A 167 -2.56 61.57 -15.37
N HIS A 168 -3.25 62.49 -16.06
CA HIS A 168 -2.85 63.41 -17.13
C HIS A 168 -2.97 62.95 -18.59
#